data_AF-A0A523B3F8-F1
#
_entry.id   AF-A0A523B3F8-F1
#
_cell.length_a   1.000
_cell.length_b   1.000
_cell.length_c   1.000
_cell.angle_alpha   90.00
_cell.angle_beta   90.00
_cell.angle_gamma   90.00
#
_symmetry.space_group_name_H-M   'P 1'
#
loop_
_entity.id
_entity.type
_entity.pdbx_description
1 polymer ?
#
loop_
_entity_poly.entity_id
_entity_poly.type
_entity_poly.pdbx_seq_one_letter_code
_entity_poly.pdbx_strand_id
1 'polypeptide(L)'
;MYIKVPLKLFYEGKVKLLLPDDELLGEEEARRIVFYNPVMSFSRDFSICILKAYAKLKGKRYLRIAEPLTASGVRGIRYAKEVEEVGEVIISDVNPIAVRLARINVVLNQVHEKIVVKLFDANTLLSRYGARGKRFDFVDIDPFGSPSPYVDSAIRSTSIGGVIALTATDMPPLCGVYPHVALRRYGGLSLRTEYCHELAVRLVLGLLAREAGKYELSIKPLIAHSTRHYIRVFVELSSSKNAATNMGYIYHCHKCLNRLVVRFKDLSSTRTECERCHTQMDVAGPLWISSIFDKAFCEETLKIAESSNMSSKKELSKILRLIVSEADGPPTFYTIDAISHKYKLKQPKIQRLIETLRSHGFYASPTHFNFKGFRFNGDIAELIKILAWHARLN
;
A
#
# COMPACT_ATOMS: atom_id res chain seq x y z
N MET A 1 38.86 3.39 0.41
CA MET A 1 38.51 3.34 1.85
C MET A 1 37.73 2.04 2.09
N TYR A 2 38.33 1.08 2.80
CA TYR A 2 37.82 -0.29 2.93
C TYR A 2 36.58 -0.38 3.82
N ILE A 3 35.56 -1.13 3.40
CA ILE A 3 34.47 -1.58 4.29
C ILE A 3 35.04 -2.75 5.10
N LYS A 4 35.26 -2.56 6.41
CA LYS A 4 35.73 -3.61 7.33
C LYS A 4 34.56 -4.50 7.80
N VAL A 5 33.76 -5.00 6.87
CA VAL A 5 32.61 -5.88 7.15
C VAL A 5 32.74 -7.07 6.19
N PRO A 6 32.64 -8.33 6.65
CA PRO A 6 32.59 -9.47 5.76
C PRO A 6 31.35 -9.35 4.86
N LEU A 7 31.52 -9.52 3.56
CA LEU A 7 30.45 -9.36 2.58
C LEU A 7 30.24 -10.67 1.82
N LYS A 8 28.97 -10.98 1.55
CA LYS A 8 28.54 -12.10 0.75
C LYS A 8 27.73 -11.62 -0.46
N LEU A 9 27.85 -12.37 -1.56
CA LEU A 9 27.13 -12.08 -2.80
C LEU A 9 25.73 -12.69 -2.76
N PHE A 10 24.72 -11.87 -3.02
CA PHE A 10 23.31 -12.22 -3.11
C PHE A 10 22.75 -11.85 -4.48
N TYR A 11 21.65 -12.50 -4.85
CA TYR A 11 20.95 -12.26 -6.11
C TYR A 11 19.48 -11.99 -5.83
N GLU A 12 18.92 -10.96 -6.47
CA GLU A 12 17.50 -10.71 -6.48
C GLU A 12 17.06 -10.19 -7.85
N GLY A 13 16.06 -10.82 -8.47
CA GLY A 13 15.66 -10.45 -9.83
C GLY A 13 16.86 -10.51 -10.78
N LYS A 14 17.16 -9.39 -11.45
CA LYS A 14 18.31 -9.28 -12.36
C LYS A 14 19.56 -8.66 -11.72
N VAL A 15 19.55 -8.41 -10.40
CA VAL A 15 20.62 -7.67 -9.73
C VAL A 15 21.47 -8.56 -8.83
N LYS A 16 22.75 -8.19 -8.73
CA LYS A 16 23.75 -8.76 -7.83
C LYS A 16 23.99 -7.79 -6.68
N LEU A 17 24.03 -8.27 -5.45
CA LEU A 17 24.21 -7.43 -4.27
C LEU A 17 25.32 -7.99 -3.40
N LEU A 18 26.25 -7.14 -3.00
CA LEU A 18 27.08 -7.40 -1.84
C LEU A 18 26.34 -6.89 -0.60
N LEU A 19 26.20 -7.76 0.39
CA LEU A 19 25.54 -7.51 1.67
C LEU A 19 26.44 -8.01 2.80
N PRO A 20 26.29 -7.49 4.04
CA PRO A 20 26.95 -8.07 5.21
C PRO A 20 26.68 -9.57 5.29
N ASP A 21 27.73 -10.35 5.49
CA ASP A 21 27.66 -11.81 5.53
C ASP A 21 26.93 -12.27 6.80
N ASP A 22 25.71 -12.75 6.62
CA ASP A 22 24.82 -13.19 7.70
C ASP A 22 25.23 -14.54 8.31
N GLU A 23 25.97 -15.38 7.57
CA GLU A 23 26.52 -16.63 8.10
C GLU A 23 27.68 -16.38 9.06
N LEU A 24 28.49 -15.35 8.79
CA LEU A 24 29.63 -14.99 9.64
C LEU A 24 29.27 -14.05 10.79
N LEU A 25 28.33 -13.12 10.58
CA LEU A 25 27.96 -12.09 11.56
C LEU A 25 26.73 -12.46 12.41
N GLY A 26 25.92 -13.39 11.93
CA GLY A 26 24.56 -13.60 12.41
C GLY A 26 23.56 -12.63 11.76
N GLU A 27 22.33 -13.09 11.56
CA GLU A 27 21.29 -12.38 10.80
C GLU A 27 20.95 -11.00 11.40
N GLU A 28 20.89 -10.90 12.73
CA GLU A 28 20.54 -9.64 13.40
C GLU A 28 21.62 -8.57 13.20
N GLU A 29 22.89 -8.93 13.38
CA GLU A 29 24.00 -7.99 13.24
C GLU A 29 24.20 -7.58 11.78
N ALA A 30 24.11 -8.53 10.84
CA ALA A 30 24.15 -8.23 9.41
C ALA A 30 23.08 -7.19 9.01
N ARG A 31 21.84 -7.36 9.51
CA ARG A 31 20.72 -6.42 9.26
C ARG A 31 20.92 -5.07 9.93
N ARG A 32 21.56 -5.00 11.09
CA ARG A 32 21.89 -3.73 11.77
C ARG A 32 22.95 -2.93 10.99
N ILE A 33 23.91 -3.60 10.37
CA ILE A 33 24.96 -2.95 9.58
C ILE A 33 24.39 -2.35 8.29
N VAL A 34 23.75 -3.17 7.46
CA VAL A 34 22.96 -2.71 6.31
C VAL A 34 21.76 -3.61 6.15
N PHE A 35 20.57 -3.03 6.28
CA PHE A 35 19.35 -3.81 6.23
C PHE A 35 19.10 -4.39 4.83
N TYR A 36 18.78 -5.67 4.80
CA TYR A 36 18.19 -6.35 3.66
C TYR A 36 17.23 -7.42 4.17
N ASN A 37 16.06 -7.52 3.53
CA ASN A 37 15.08 -8.55 3.83
C ASN A 37 14.67 -9.26 2.53
N PRO A 38 15.00 -10.55 2.35
CA PRO A 38 14.65 -11.30 1.15
C PRO A 38 13.13 -11.49 1.00
N VAL A 39 12.36 -11.44 2.09
CA VAL A 39 10.88 -11.49 2.05
C VAL A 39 10.30 -10.28 1.29
N MET A 40 11.01 -9.15 1.28
CA MET A 40 10.57 -7.94 0.58
C MET A 40 10.83 -7.99 -0.93
N SER A 41 11.39 -9.09 -1.47
CA SER A 41 11.54 -9.30 -2.91
C SER A 41 10.20 -9.21 -3.65
N PHE A 42 9.14 -9.79 -3.08
CA PHE A 42 7.76 -9.65 -3.58
C PHE A 42 7.33 -8.19 -3.71
N SER A 43 7.62 -7.36 -2.70
CA SER A 43 7.28 -5.92 -2.71
C SER A 43 8.01 -5.16 -3.81
N ARG A 44 9.28 -5.51 -4.03
CA ARG A 44 10.12 -4.94 -5.09
C ARG A 44 9.64 -5.37 -6.48
N ASP A 45 9.28 -6.64 -6.67
CA ASP A 45 8.70 -7.14 -7.92
C ASP A 45 7.37 -6.44 -8.25
N PHE A 46 6.50 -6.28 -7.23
CA PHE A 46 5.24 -5.56 -7.36
C PHE A 46 5.46 -4.12 -7.81
N SER A 47 6.44 -3.43 -7.20
CA SER A 47 6.78 -2.04 -7.55
C SER A 47 7.32 -1.90 -8.99
N ILE A 48 8.06 -2.89 -9.48
CA ILE A 48 8.56 -2.93 -10.86
C ILE A 48 7.40 -3.05 -11.86
N CYS A 49 6.41 -3.90 -11.56
CA CYS A 49 5.21 -4.03 -12.40
C CYS A 49 4.43 -2.71 -12.47
N ILE A 50 4.30 -2.02 -11.33
CA ILE A 50 3.65 -0.71 -11.23
C ILE A 50 4.40 0.36 -12.01
N LEU A 51 5.72 0.44 -11.88
CA LEU A 51 6.53 1.40 -12.63
C LEU A 51 6.37 1.23 -14.13
N LYS A 52 6.36 -0.01 -14.62
CA LYS A 52 6.10 -0.31 -16.04
C LYS A 52 4.68 0.08 -16.46
N ALA A 53 3.67 -0.22 -15.64
CA ALA A 53 2.28 0.15 -15.92
C ALA A 53 2.13 1.68 -15.98
N TYR A 54 2.73 2.39 -15.03
CA TYR A 54 2.77 3.83 -14.98
C TYR A 54 3.47 4.43 -16.20
N ALA A 55 4.67 3.93 -16.54
CA ALA A 55 5.42 4.41 -17.69
C ALA A 55 4.61 4.27 -18.98
N LYS A 56 4.03 3.09 -19.20
CA LYS A 56 3.20 2.79 -20.37
C LYS A 56 1.95 3.64 -20.44
N LEU A 57 1.15 3.69 -19.37
CA LEU A 57 -0.14 4.40 -19.35
C LEU A 57 0.04 5.92 -19.45
N LYS A 58 1.16 6.47 -18.97
CA LYS A 58 1.48 7.90 -19.08
C LYS A 58 2.33 8.25 -20.30
N GLY A 59 2.71 7.27 -21.13
CA GLY A 59 3.61 7.48 -22.27
C GLY A 59 4.97 8.05 -21.88
N LYS A 60 5.46 7.75 -20.67
CA LYS A 60 6.75 8.23 -20.18
C LYS A 60 7.86 7.42 -20.82
N ARG A 61 8.87 8.10 -21.37
CA ARG A 61 10.10 7.48 -21.91
C ARG A 61 11.32 7.72 -21.03
N TYR A 62 11.18 8.59 -20.04
CA TYR A 62 12.22 8.95 -19.09
C TYR A 62 11.56 9.24 -17.74
N LEU A 63 11.92 8.45 -16.74
CA LEU A 63 11.44 8.56 -15.38
C LEU A 63 12.59 8.99 -14.47
N ARG A 64 12.30 10.01 -13.65
CA ARG A 64 13.14 10.41 -12.51
C ARG A 64 12.55 9.85 -11.23
N ILE A 65 13.34 9.08 -10.51
CA ILE A 65 12.91 8.36 -9.31
C ILE A 65 13.68 8.84 -8.09
N ALA A 66 13.00 8.97 -6.94
CA ALA A 66 13.65 9.08 -5.64
C ALA A 66 13.36 7.88 -4.75
N GLU A 67 14.41 7.37 -4.12
CA GLU A 67 14.35 6.35 -3.06
C GLU A 67 15.21 6.82 -1.88
N PRO A 68 14.64 7.63 -0.96
CA PRO A 68 15.39 8.28 0.10
C PRO A 68 15.83 7.36 1.26
N LEU A 69 15.43 6.09 1.26
CA LEU A 69 15.63 5.11 2.35
C LEU A 69 16.16 3.79 1.77
N THR A 70 17.36 3.83 1.19
CA THR A 70 17.78 2.81 0.23
C THR A 70 18.47 1.58 0.82
N ALA A 71 19.02 1.68 2.04
CA ALA A 71 19.84 0.66 2.66
C ALA A 71 20.90 0.10 1.69
N SER A 72 20.74 -1.14 1.20
CA SER A 72 21.68 -1.78 0.28
C SER A 72 21.65 -1.26 -1.16
N GLY A 73 20.67 -0.42 -1.52
CA GLY A 73 20.46 0.05 -2.89
C GLY A 73 19.57 -0.85 -3.75
N VAL A 74 19.12 -1.99 -3.23
CA VAL A 74 18.47 -3.04 -4.04
C VAL A 74 17.29 -2.54 -4.86
N ARG A 75 16.40 -1.75 -4.27
CA ARG A 75 15.16 -1.30 -4.93
C ARG A 75 15.49 -0.38 -6.12
N GLY A 76 16.34 0.62 -5.92
CA GLY A 76 16.69 1.60 -6.94
C GLY A 76 17.54 1.03 -8.05
N ILE A 77 18.45 0.11 -7.70
CA ILE A 77 19.22 -0.66 -8.68
C ILE A 77 18.28 -1.51 -9.54
N ARG A 78 17.31 -2.19 -8.93
CA ARG A 78 16.31 -2.97 -9.67
C ARG A 78 15.44 -2.09 -10.57
N TYR A 79 15.03 -0.90 -10.12
CA TYR A 79 14.32 0.05 -10.97
C TYR A 79 15.13 0.44 -12.19
N ALA A 80 16.39 0.85 -12.02
CA ALA A 80 17.25 1.24 -13.14
C ALA A 80 17.59 0.08 -14.09
N LYS A 81 17.65 -1.16 -13.58
CA LYS A 81 18.04 -2.35 -14.34
C LYS A 81 16.87 -3.06 -15.03
N GLU A 82 15.69 -3.05 -14.41
CA GLU A 82 14.55 -3.89 -14.82
C GLU A 82 13.41 -3.09 -15.49
N VAL A 83 13.46 -1.76 -15.45
CA VAL A 83 12.50 -0.84 -16.11
C VAL A 83 13.26 0.04 -17.09
N GLU A 84 12.91 -0.05 -18.37
CA GLU A 84 13.67 0.60 -19.45
C GLU A 84 13.57 2.13 -19.39
N GLU A 85 12.37 2.62 -19.09
CA GLU A 85 12.01 4.03 -19.05
C GLU A 85 12.64 4.76 -17.85
N VAL A 86 13.28 4.04 -16.92
CA VAL A 86 14.01 4.66 -15.81
C VAL A 86 15.29 5.29 -16.31
N GLY A 87 15.33 6.61 -16.24
CA GLY A 87 16.43 7.44 -16.74
C GLY A 87 17.34 7.95 -15.64
N GLU A 88 16.80 8.28 -14.47
CA GLU A 88 17.56 8.70 -13.29
C GLU A 88 16.92 8.14 -12.02
N VAL A 89 17.73 7.60 -11.13
CA VAL A 89 17.33 7.20 -9.78
C VAL A 89 18.25 7.87 -8.76
N ILE A 90 17.66 8.63 -7.85
CA ILE A 90 18.39 9.24 -6.75
C ILE A 90 18.09 8.42 -5.49
N ILE A 91 19.11 7.71 -5.02
CA ILE A 91 19.01 6.89 -3.82
C ILE A 91 19.78 7.53 -2.67
N SER A 92 19.28 7.40 -1.44
CA SER A 92 19.93 7.96 -0.25
C SER A 92 19.76 7.07 0.96
N ASP A 93 20.68 7.19 1.91
CA ASP A 93 20.56 6.65 3.26
C ASP A 93 21.26 7.59 4.24
N VAL A 94 20.88 7.52 5.52
CA VAL A 94 21.56 8.22 6.61
C VAL A 94 22.80 7.47 7.10
N ASN A 95 22.83 6.15 6.90
CA ASN A 95 23.93 5.31 7.31
C ASN A 95 25.08 5.39 6.28
N PRO A 96 26.28 5.89 6.66
CA PRO A 96 27.40 6.00 5.74
C PRO A 96 27.91 4.64 5.23
N ILE A 97 27.72 3.55 5.99
CA ILE A 97 28.06 2.19 5.55
C ILE A 97 27.09 1.74 4.44
N ALA A 98 25.79 1.97 4.64
CA ALA A 98 24.76 1.68 3.64
C ALA A 98 25.03 2.43 2.33
N VAL A 99 25.34 3.74 2.38
CA VAL A 99 25.70 4.54 1.20
C VAL A 99 26.93 4.00 0.47
N ARG A 100 27.98 3.60 1.20
CA ARG A 100 29.17 3.02 0.59
C ARG A 100 28.85 1.69 -0.10
N LEU A 101 28.09 0.83 0.56
CA LEU A 101 27.70 -0.47 0.01
C LEU A 101 26.78 -0.31 -1.20
N ALA A 102 25.81 0.62 -1.15
CA ALA A 102 24.95 0.95 -2.27
C ALA A 102 25.75 1.42 -3.49
N ARG A 103 26.79 2.26 -3.31
CA ARG A 103 27.70 2.66 -4.41
C ARG A 103 28.40 1.46 -5.06
N ILE A 104 28.90 0.54 -4.24
CA ILE A 104 29.53 -0.69 -4.75
C ILE A 104 28.51 -1.51 -5.54
N ASN A 105 27.30 -1.69 -5.01
CA ASN A 105 26.23 -2.43 -5.67
C ASN A 105 25.79 -1.77 -6.99
N VAL A 106 25.73 -0.43 -7.05
CA VAL A 106 25.44 0.32 -8.29
C VAL A 106 26.47 0.01 -9.38
N VAL A 107 27.76 0.04 -9.04
CA VAL A 107 28.85 -0.28 -9.98
C VAL A 107 28.80 -1.76 -10.38
N LEU A 108 28.61 -2.66 -9.42
CA LEU A 108 28.50 -4.11 -9.63
C LEU A 108 27.41 -4.48 -10.65
N ASN A 109 26.32 -3.71 -10.70
CA ASN A 109 25.22 -3.92 -11.63
C ASN A 109 25.31 -3.11 -12.93
N GLN A 110 26.37 -2.31 -13.10
CA GLN A 110 26.60 -1.48 -14.28
C GLN A 110 25.45 -0.49 -14.55
N VAL A 111 24.95 0.15 -13.49
CA VAL A 111 23.86 1.16 -13.57
C VAL A 111 24.30 2.53 -13.03
N HIS A 112 25.60 2.77 -12.93
CA HIS A 112 26.18 4.00 -12.39
C HIS A 112 25.81 5.26 -13.18
N GLU A 113 25.56 5.15 -14.48
CA GLU A 113 25.09 6.27 -15.32
C GLU A 113 23.65 6.70 -15.02
N LYS A 114 22.83 5.80 -14.45
CA LYS A 114 21.43 6.07 -14.11
C LYS A 114 21.23 6.42 -12.64
N ILE A 115 22.19 6.11 -11.76
CA ILE A 115 21.97 6.17 -10.31
C ILE A 115 22.93 7.12 -9.61
N VAL A 116 22.35 8.03 -8.83
CA VAL A 116 23.09 8.94 -7.95
C VAL A 116 22.87 8.55 -6.49
N VAL A 117 23.95 8.17 -5.80
CA VAL A 117 23.92 7.78 -4.37
C VAL A 117 24.32 8.94 -3.47
N LYS A 118 23.41 9.35 -2.57
CA LYS A 118 23.62 10.44 -1.61
C LYS A 118 23.68 9.93 -0.16
N LEU A 119 24.38 10.68 0.69
CA LEU A 119 24.40 10.51 2.15
C LEU A 119 23.60 11.65 2.76
N PHE A 120 22.28 11.53 2.71
CA PHE A 120 21.34 12.49 3.28
C PHE A 120 20.25 11.77 4.05
N ASP A 121 19.74 12.46 5.07
CA ASP A 121 18.40 12.20 5.58
C ASP A 121 17.35 12.28 4.46
N ALA A 122 16.30 11.48 4.58
CA ALA A 122 15.24 11.35 3.60
C ALA A 122 14.54 12.68 3.31
N ASN A 123 14.17 13.44 4.34
CA ASN A 123 13.52 14.74 4.18
C ASN A 123 14.48 15.77 3.59
N THR A 124 15.76 15.71 3.94
CA THR A 124 16.81 16.56 3.34
C THR A 124 16.95 16.28 1.85
N LEU A 125 16.98 15.01 1.43
CA LEU A 125 17.01 14.64 0.02
C LEU A 125 15.78 15.22 -0.69
N LEU A 126 14.58 14.84 -0.28
CA LEU A 126 13.34 15.20 -0.96
C LEU A 126 13.16 16.72 -1.04
N SER A 127 13.49 17.45 0.02
CA SER A 127 13.37 18.92 0.05
C SER A 127 14.28 19.63 -0.95
N ARG A 128 15.46 19.07 -1.28
CA ARG A 128 16.36 19.63 -2.31
C ARG A 128 15.78 19.56 -3.73
N TYR A 129 14.78 18.71 -3.96
CA TYR A 129 14.16 18.48 -5.27
C TYR A 129 12.72 19.00 -5.35
N GLY A 130 12.27 19.84 -4.40
CA GLY A 130 10.94 20.44 -4.42
C GLY A 130 10.73 21.55 -5.48
N ALA A 131 11.82 22.07 -6.05
CA ALA A 131 11.77 23.15 -7.04
C ALA A 131 11.20 22.68 -8.39
N ARG A 132 10.50 23.59 -9.09
CA ARG A 132 9.94 23.32 -10.44
C ARG A 132 11.05 22.86 -11.39
N GLY A 133 10.76 21.83 -12.19
CA GLY A 133 11.71 21.21 -13.12
C GLY A 133 12.70 20.23 -12.47
N LYS A 134 12.79 20.17 -11.13
CA LYS A 134 13.68 19.22 -10.41
C LYS A 134 12.94 18.06 -9.74
N ARG A 135 11.61 18.10 -9.71
CA ARG A 135 10.76 17.08 -9.08
C ARG A 135 10.85 15.72 -9.77
N PHE A 136 10.42 14.69 -9.05
CA PHE A 136 10.44 13.29 -9.47
C PHE A 136 9.12 12.87 -10.11
N ASP A 137 9.19 11.90 -11.01
CA ASP A 137 8.02 11.20 -11.54
C ASP A 137 7.54 10.08 -10.61
N PHE A 138 8.45 9.56 -9.78
CA PHE A 138 8.16 8.50 -8.80
C PHE A 138 8.96 8.71 -7.52
N VAL A 139 8.31 8.67 -6.36
CA VAL A 139 8.95 8.75 -5.04
C VAL A 139 8.57 7.53 -4.22
N ASP A 140 9.55 6.74 -3.79
CA ASP A 140 9.34 5.50 -3.03
C ASP A 140 9.79 5.64 -1.57
N ILE A 141 8.82 5.71 -0.65
CA ILE A 141 9.04 5.81 0.80
C ILE A 141 8.82 4.44 1.44
N ASP A 142 9.90 3.78 1.83
CA ASP A 142 9.91 2.44 2.42
C ASP A 142 10.68 2.38 3.75
N PRO A 143 10.14 2.96 4.84
CA PRO A 143 10.82 3.06 6.13
C PRO A 143 10.58 1.83 7.01
N PHE A 144 11.35 1.75 8.09
CA PHE A 144 10.95 0.97 9.25
C PHE A 144 9.83 1.70 10.01
N GLY A 145 8.66 1.06 10.10
CA GLY A 145 7.50 1.59 10.80
C GLY A 145 6.64 2.48 9.92
N SER A 146 6.52 3.76 10.30
CA SER A 146 5.56 4.69 9.71
C SER A 146 6.17 5.52 8.58
N PRO A 147 5.46 5.71 7.45
CA PRO A 147 5.87 6.65 6.40
C PRO A 147 5.52 8.11 6.72
N SER A 148 4.74 8.35 7.77
CA SER A 148 4.21 9.68 8.10
C SER A 148 5.25 10.81 8.12
N PRO A 149 6.44 10.64 8.71
CA PRO A 149 7.46 11.70 8.79
C PRO A 149 7.99 12.20 7.43
N TYR A 150 7.74 11.48 6.34
CA TYR A 150 8.30 11.77 5.02
C TYR A 150 7.24 12.27 4.02
N VAL A 151 5.95 12.21 4.38
CA VAL A 151 4.83 12.45 3.45
C VAL A 151 4.86 13.87 2.87
N ASP A 152 5.04 14.88 3.72
CA ASP A 152 5.06 16.30 3.30
C ASP A 152 6.18 16.57 2.27
N SER A 153 7.41 16.12 2.56
CA SER A 153 8.54 16.27 1.63
C SER A 153 8.34 15.46 0.35
N ALA A 154 7.76 14.25 0.44
CA ALA A 154 7.46 13.43 -0.72
C ALA A 154 6.50 14.16 -1.67
N ILE A 155 5.42 14.76 -1.15
CA ILE A 155 4.47 15.57 -1.94
C ILE A 155 5.20 16.71 -2.65
N ARG A 156 5.98 17.53 -1.94
CA ARG A 156 6.68 18.68 -2.54
C ARG A 156 7.67 18.28 -3.63
N SER A 157 8.32 17.13 -3.46
CA SER A 157 9.33 16.62 -4.40
C SER A 157 8.74 15.86 -5.59
N THR A 158 7.43 15.57 -5.60
CA THR A 158 6.77 14.81 -6.67
C THR A 158 6.12 15.76 -7.68
N SER A 159 6.30 15.46 -8.97
CA SER A 159 5.64 16.19 -10.06
C SER A 159 4.13 15.94 -10.05
N ILE A 160 3.34 16.89 -10.55
CA ILE A 160 1.91 16.64 -10.82
C ILE A 160 1.83 15.54 -11.89
N GLY A 161 0.98 14.54 -11.67
CA GLY A 161 0.89 13.32 -12.46
C GLY A 161 1.93 12.25 -12.08
N GLY A 162 2.86 12.58 -11.17
CA GLY A 162 3.83 11.64 -10.60
C GLY A 162 3.23 10.76 -9.50
N VAL A 163 3.93 9.68 -9.17
CA VAL A 163 3.47 8.66 -8.23
C VAL A 163 4.26 8.70 -6.92
N ILE A 164 3.54 8.65 -5.81
CA ILE A 164 4.11 8.44 -4.47
C ILE A 164 3.76 7.01 -4.05
N ALA A 165 4.79 6.21 -3.78
CA ALA A 165 4.67 4.90 -3.17
C ALA A 165 5.00 5.00 -1.69
N LEU A 166 4.08 4.58 -0.82
CA LEU A 166 4.28 4.57 0.63
C LEU A 166 4.16 3.16 1.18
N THR A 167 5.08 2.78 2.05
CA THR A 167 5.02 1.54 2.83
C THR A 167 4.82 1.85 4.30
N ALA A 168 3.91 1.13 4.95
CA ALA A 168 3.77 1.17 6.39
C ALA A 168 3.90 -0.24 6.96
N THR A 169 4.80 -0.41 7.92
CA THR A 169 5.03 -1.67 8.64
C THR A 169 4.60 -1.59 10.10
N ASP A 170 4.24 -0.40 10.62
CA ASP A 170 3.65 -0.22 11.95
C ASP A 170 2.15 -0.56 11.98
N MET A 171 1.83 -1.79 11.62
CA MET A 171 0.46 -2.31 11.57
C MET A 171 -0.30 -2.26 12.91
N PRO A 172 0.29 -2.47 14.10
CA PRO A 172 -0.48 -2.49 15.34
C PRO A 172 -1.24 -1.17 15.63
N PRO A 173 -0.63 0.03 15.52
CA PRO A 173 -1.38 1.29 15.51
C PRO A 173 -2.49 1.33 14.44
N LEU A 174 -2.16 1.04 13.18
CA LEU A 174 -3.09 1.14 12.05
C LEU A 174 -4.28 0.17 12.15
N CYS A 175 -4.10 -0.97 12.83
CA CYS A 175 -5.12 -2.01 13.00
C CYS A 175 -5.89 -1.92 14.33
N GLY A 176 -5.82 -0.79 15.03
CA GLY A 176 -6.63 -0.54 16.23
C GLY A 176 -6.08 -1.11 17.53
N VAL A 177 -4.84 -1.61 17.57
CA VAL A 177 -4.20 -2.01 18.85
C VAL A 177 -3.83 -0.76 19.66
N TYR A 178 -3.36 0.29 18.99
CA TYR A 178 -3.00 1.57 19.61
C TYR A 178 -3.63 2.77 18.86
N PRO A 179 -4.96 3.00 18.96
CA PRO A 179 -5.65 4.01 18.17
C PRO A 179 -5.13 5.43 18.35
N HIS A 180 -4.70 5.78 19.56
CA HIS A 180 -4.09 7.08 19.86
C HIS A 180 -2.73 7.29 19.18
N VAL A 181 -1.96 6.22 18.93
CA VAL A 181 -0.73 6.27 18.11
C VAL A 181 -1.09 6.49 16.64
N ALA A 182 -2.15 5.83 16.16
CA ALA A 182 -2.64 6.06 14.80
C ALA A 182 -3.13 7.51 14.61
N LEU A 183 -3.84 8.07 15.58
CA LEU A 183 -4.24 9.48 15.57
C LEU A 183 -3.03 10.42 15.46
N ARG A 184 -1.98 10.21 16.26
CA ARG A 184 -0.77 11.05 16.21
C ARG A 184 -0.01 10.94 14.89
N ARG A 185 0.13 9.74 14.32
CA ARG A 185 0.94 9.51 13.11
C ARG A 185 0.16 9.76 11.82
N TYR A 186 -1.09 9.35 11.77
CA TYR A 186 -1.91 9.35 10.54
C TYR A 186 -3.02 10.39 10.57
N GLY A 187 -3.31 11.01 11.73
CA GLY A 187 -4.36 12.02 11.88
C GLY A 187 -5.78 11.46 11.87
N GLY A 188 -5.95 10.16 12.10
CA GLY A 188 -7.24 9.49 12.23
C GLY A 188 -7.20 8.30 13.18
N LEU A 189 -8.35 8.00 13.79
CA LEU A 189 -8.52 6.85 14.67
C LEU A 189 -8.62 5.56 13.85
N SER A 190 -7.91 4.53 14.29
CA SER A 190 -8.04 3.17 13.78
C SER A 190 -9.03 2.37 14.62
N LEU A 191 -9.59 1.31 14.03
CA LEU A 191 -10.47 0.36 14.73
C LEU A 191 -9.96 -1.07 14.57
N ARG A 192 -10.16 -1.85 15.63
CA ARG A 192 -9.86 -3.28 15.62
C ARG A 192 -11.05 -4.05 15.05
N THR A 193 -10.99 -4.33 13.76
CA THR A 193 -12.01 -5.03 12.99
C THR A 193 -11.39 -6.10 12.09
N GLU A 194 -12.22 -6.97 11.52
CA GLU A 194 -11.81 -7.98 10.53
C GLU A 194 -11.27 -7.37 9.24
N TYR A 195 -11.56 -6.09 8.98
CA TYR A 195 -11.07 -5.30 7.84
C TYR A 195 -10.06 -4.22 8.25
N CYS A 196 -9.40 -4.38 9.40
CA CYS A 196 -8.42 -3.43 9.90
C CYS A 196 -7.25 -3.16 8.93
N HIS A 197 -6.88 -4.12 8.08
CA HIS A 197 -5.86 -3.91 7.05
C HIS A 197 -6.33 -2.95 5.94
N GLU A 198 -7.62 -2.95 5.61
CA GLU A 198 -8.17 -1.95 4.70
C GLU A 198 -8.28 -0.58 5.40
N LEU A 199 -8.65 -0.54 6.69
CA LEU A 199 -8.61 0.70 7.47
C LEU A 199 -7.20 1.29 7.51
N ALA A 200 -6.17 0.45 7.65
CA ALA A 200 -4.78 0.86 7.59
C ALA A 200 -4.45 1.57 6.27
N VAL A 201 -4.81 0.98 5.13
CA VAL A 201 -4.65 1.59 3.80
C VAL A 201 -5.37 2.93 3.73
N ARG A 202 -6.63 2.99 4.19
CA ARG A 202 -7.45 4.20 4.16
C ARG A 202 -6.93 5.32 5.07
N LEU A 203 -6.30 4.98 6.19
CA LEU A 203 -5.63 5.95 7.08
C LEU A 203 -4.36 6.52 6.43
N VAL A 204 -3.54 5.69 5.77
CA VAL A 204 -2.36 6.16 5.05
C VAL A 204 -2.76 7.06 3.87
N LEU A 205 -3.77 6.66 3.10
CA LEU A 205 -4.34 7.51 2.04
C LEU A 205 -4.93 8.80 2.61
N GLY A 206 -5.58 8.73 3.77
CA GLY A 206 -6.16 9.90 4.44
C GLY A 206 -5.11 10.90 4.93
N LEU A 207 -3.98 10.40 5.42
CA LEU A 207 -2.80 11.22 5.71
C LEU A 207 -2.31 11.92 4.44
N LEU A 208 -2.06 11.17 3.36
CA LEU A 208 -1.56 11.74 2.11
C LEU A 208 -2.52 12.76 1.50
N ALA A 209 -3.83 12.50 1.52
CA ALA A 209 -4.85 13.43 1.03
C ALA A 209 -4.87 14.76 1.80
N ARG A 210 -4.79 14.69 3.14
CA ARG A 210 -4.73 15.88 3.99
C ARG A 210 -3.47 16.70 3.77
N GLU A 211 -2.32 16.03 3.69
CA GLU A 211 -1.03 16.70 3.48
C GLU A 211 -0.94 17.31 2.08
N ALA A 212 -1.45 16.63 1.04
CA ALA A 212 -1.51 17.17 -0.32
C ALA A 212 -2.43 18.39 -0.43
N GLY A 213 -3.55 18.38 0.31
CA GLY A 213 -4.51 19.48 0.33
C GLY A 213 -3.92 20.82 0.79
N LYS A 214 -2.88 20.82 1.64
CA LYS A 214 -2.16 22.03 2.07
C LYS A 214 -1.53 22.80 0.90
N TYR A 215 -1.26 22.09 -0.20
CA TYR A 215 -0.64 22.61 -1.41
C TYR A 215 -1.63 22.75 -2.57
N GLU A 216 -2.94 22.71 -2.29
CA GLU A 216 -4.00 22.70 -3.31
C GLU A 216 -3.89 21.52 -4.30
N LEU A 217 -3.34 20.40 -3.82
CA LEU A 217 -3.23 19.16 -4.59
C LEU A 217 -4.24 18.12 -4.08
N SER A 218 -4.54 17.18 -4.94
CA SER A 218 -5.35 16.00 -4.66
C SER A 218 -4.56 14.73 -4.94
N ILE A 219 -5.13 13.61 -4.49
CA ILE A 219 -4.55 12.30 -4.69
C ILE A 219 -5.52 11.43 -5.49
N LYS A 220 -4.97 10.54 -6.32
CA LYS A 220 -5.68 9.47 -6.99
C LYS A 220 -5.00 8.14 -6.65
N PRO A 221 -5.58 7.35 -5.72
CA PRO A 221 -5.09 6.00 -5.45
C PRO A 221 -5.09 5.17 -6.74
N LEU A 222 -3.95 4.59 -7.10
CA LEU A 222 -3.80 3.74 -8.28
C LEU A 222 -4.00 2.28 -7.89
N ILE A 223 -3.30 1.85 -6.85
CA ILE A 223 -3.36 0.50 -6.33
C ILE A 223 -2.82 0.48 -4.89
N ALA A 224 -3.40 -0.38 -4.06
CA ALA A 224 -2.95 -0.63 -2.71
C ALA A 224 -2.89 -2.14 -2.46
N HIS A 225 -1.99 -2.58 -1.60
CA HIS A 225 -2.00 -3.97 -1.15
C HIS A 225 -1.63 -4.11 0.32
N SER A 226 -2.20 -5.14 0.94
CA SER A 226 -1.76 -5.67 2.22
C SER A 226 -1.10 -7.02 1.98
N THR A 227 0.14 -7.20 2.41
CA THR A 227 0.81 -8.51 2.32
C THR A 227 1.61 -8.76 3.59
N ARG A 228 1.32 -9.87 4.26
CA ARG A 228 1.92 -10.26 5.54
C ARG A 228 1.76 -9.15 6.59
N HIS A 229 2.84 -8.48 6.98
CA HIS A 229 2.90 -7.52 8.08
C HIS A 229 3.10 -6.07 7.61
N TYR A 230 2.80 -5.75 6.36
CA TYR A 230 2.88 -4.39 5.84
C TYR A 230 1.75 -4.10 4.86
N ILE A 231 1.49 -2.81 4.70
CA ILE A 231 0.67 -2.28 3.61
C ILE A 231 1.51 -1.40 2.70
N ARG A 232 1.11 -1.32 1.44
CA ARG A 232 1.71 -0.43 0.45
C ARG A 232 0.61 0.26 -0.35
N VAL A 233 0.79 1.55 -0.60
CA VAL A 233 -0.11 2.34 -1.43
C VAL A 233 0.68 3.04 -2.52
N PHE A 234 0.13 3.08 -3.73
CA PHE A 234 0.70 3.77 -4.88
C PHE A 234 -0.33 4.78 -5.35
N VAL A 235 0.07 6.05 -5.36
CA VAL A 235 -0.87 7.16 -5.45
C VAL A 235 -0.35 8.20 -6.43
N GLU A 236 -1.15 8.56 -7.42
CA GLU A 236 -0.85 9.65 -8.33
C GLU A 236 -1.23 11.00 -7.69
N LEU A 237 -0.32 11.97 -7.76
CA LEU A 237 -0.55 13.34 -7.33
C LEU A 237 -1.25 14.12 -8.44
N SER A 238 -2.33 14.83 -8.12
CA SER A 238 -3.15 15.55 -9.09
C SER A 238 -3.40 16.99 -8.64
N SER A 239 -3.67 17.88 -9.59
CA SER A 239 -4.12 19.26 -9.33
C SER A 239 -5.65 19.38 -9.25
N SER A 240 -6.39 18.25 -9.26
CA SER A 240 -7.85 18.31 -9.17
C SER A 240 -8.32 18.88 -7.82
N LYS A 241 -9.41 19.63 -7.82
CA LYS A 241 -9.94 20.30 -6.61
C LYS A 241 -10.81 19.38 -5.72
N ASN A 242 -10.99 18.11 -6.09
CA ASN A 242 -12.00 17.23 -5.50
C ASN A 242 -11.48 16.31 -4.37
N ALA A 243 -10.28 16.54 -3.81
CA ALA A 243 -9.74 15.65 -2.77
C ALA A 243 -10.55 15.65 -1.46
N ALA A 244 -11.05 16.81 -1.04
CA ALA A 244 -11.72 16.95 0.26
C ALA A 244 -13.01 16.10 0.36
N THR A 245 -13.70 15.85 -0.75
CA THR A 245 -14.95 15.06 -0.77
C THR A 245 -14.73 13.56 -0.59
N ASN A 246 -13.49 13.08 -0.74
CA ASN A 246 -13.14 11.66 -0.63
C ASN A 246 -12.68 11.25 0.78
N MET A 247 -12.73 12.17 1.73
CA MET A 247 -12.41 11.95 3.13
C MET A 247 -13.67 11.85 3.99
N GLY A 248 -13.60 11.03 5.04
CA GLY A 248 -14.70 10.87 5.98
C GLY A 248 -14.40 9.81 7.02
N TYR A 249 -15.44 9.13 7.47
CA TYR A 249 -15.41 8.21 8.59
C TYR A 249 -16.07 6.88 8.24
N ILE A 250 -15.67 5.82 8.96
CA ILE A 250 -16.34 4.53 8.93
C ILE A 250 -16.83 4.24 10.33
N TYR A 251 -18.15 4.12 10.48
CA TYR A 251 -18.80 3.73 11.72
C TYR A 251 -18.94 2.20 11.69
N HIS A 252 -18.61 1.56 12.80
CA HIS A 252 -18.69 0.10 12.97
C HIS A 252 -19.48 -0.26 14.21
N CYS A 253 -20.48 -1.12 14.06
CA CYS A 253 -21.21 -1.69 15.18
C CYS A 253 -20.66 -3.07 15.54
N HIS A 254 -19.91 -3.17 16.64
CA HIS A 254 -19.40 -4.47 17.13
C HIS A 254 -20.53 -5.45 17.54
N LYS A 255 -21.74 -4.94 17.80
CA LYS A 255 -22.89 -5.79 18.16
C LYS A 255 -23.52 -6.50 16.97
N CYS A 256 -23.59 -5.92 15.77
CA CYS A 256 -24.24 -6.56 14.63
C CYS A 256 -23.41 -6.56 13.34
N LEU A 257 -22.16 -6.08 13.39
CA LEU A 257 -21.26 -5.91 12.24
C LEU A 257 -21.79 -4.95 11.16
N ASN A 258 -22.85 -4.18 11.47
CA ASN A 258 -23.31 -3.12 10.58
C ASN A 258 -22.27 -2.01 10.47
N ARG A 259 -22.22 -1.39 9.30
CA ARG A 259 -21.20 -0.39 8.95
C ARG A 259 -21.87 0.75 8.23
N LEU A 260 -21.33 1.95 8.43
CA LEU A 260 -21.76 3.13 7.69
C LEU A 260 -20.54 3.94 7.28
N VAL A 261 -20.49 4.31 6.00
CA VAL A 261 -19.50 5.24 5.47
C VAL A 261 -20.09 6.64 5.52
N VAL A 262 -19.44 7.55 6.22
CA VAL A 262 -19.95 8.89 6.50
C VAL A 262 -19.00 9.92 5.91
N ARG A 263 -19.49 10.77 5.00
CA ARG A 263 -18.71 11.89 4.46
C ARG A 263 -18.64 13.01 5.50
N PHE A 264 -17.59 13.82 5.45
CA PHE A 264 -17.46 14.98 6.35
C PHE A 264 -18.70 15.87 6.41
N LYS A 265 -19.31 16.16 5.25
CA LYS A 265 -20.51 17.02 5.15
C LYS A 265 -21.76 16.44 5.82
N ASP A 266 -21.80 15.11 5.99
CA ASP A 266 -22.96 14.40 6.54
C ASP A 266 -22.77 14.09 8.04
N LEU A 267 -21.64 14.50 8.64
CA LEU A 267 -21.26 14.13 10.00
C LEU A 267 -22.24 14.66 11.06
N SER A 268 -22.67 15.93 10.94
CA SER A 268 -23.61 16.56 11.90
C SER A 268 -24.99 15.92 11.88
N SER A 269 -25.42 15.37 10.75
CA SER A 269 -26.69 14.68 10.59
C SER A 269 -26.62 13.19 10.90
N THR A 270 -25.42 12.63 11.14
CA THR A 270 -25.24 11.19 11.33
C THR A 270 -25.34 10.83 12.81
N ARG A 271 -26.23 9.88 13.13
CA ARG A 271 -26.36 9.34 14.48
C ARG A 271 -25.17 8.43 14.82
N THR A 272 -24.76 8.42 16.09
CA THR A 272 -23.72 7.49 16.58
C THR A 272 -24.26 6.12 16.96
N GLU A 273 -25.58 5.99 17.06
CA GLU A 273 -26.26 4.73 17.33
C GLU A 273 -26.49 3.94 16.05
N CYS A 274 -26.30 2.63 16.14
CA CYS A 274 -26.56 1.72 15.04
C CYS A 274 -28.05 1.66 14.70
N GLU A 275 -28.40 2.01 13.47
CA GLU A 275 -29.78 1.97 12.94
C GLU A 275 -30.45 0.59 13.02
N ARG A 276 -29.65 -0.48 13.22
CA ARG A 276 -30.14 -1.87 13.27
C ARG A 276 -30.41 -2.38 14.67
N CYS A 277 -29.57 -2.02 15.63
CA CYS A 277 -29.58 -2.62 16.97
C CYS A 277 -29.47 -1.61 18.10
N HIS A 278 -29.53 -0.32 17.76
CA HIS A 278 -29.52 0.84 18.67
C HIS A 278 -28.34 0.87 19.64
N THR A 279 -27.25 0.16 19.31
CA THR A 279 -26.02 0.15 20.09
C THR A 279 -25.07 1.19 19.54
N GLN A 280 -24.35 1.87 20.43
CA GLN A 280 -23.33 2.84 20.05
C GLN A 280 -22.31 2.21 19.08
N MET A 281 -21.98 2.95 18.03
CA MET A 281 -21.00 2.55 17.03
C MET A 281 -19.65 3.20 17.33
N ASP A 282 -18.59 2.45 17.07
CA ASP A 282 -17.23 2.97 17.09
C ASP A 282 -16.90 3.61 15.75
N VAL A 283 -16.00 4.59 15.75
CA VAL A 283 -15.69 5.42 14.58
C VAL A 283 -14.21 5.32 14.20
N ALA A 284 -13.92 4.94 12.96
CA ALA A 284 -12.62 5.07 12.33
C ALA A 284 -12.56 6.35 11.50
N GLY A 285 -11.44 7.07 11.57
CA GLY A 285 -11.16 8.24 10.74
C GLY A 285 -10.75 9.50 11.50
N PRO A 286 -10.61 10.65 10.81
CA PRO A 286 -10.88 10.79 9.38
C PRO A 286 -9.91 9.98 8.51
N LEU A 287 -10.43 9.37 7.45
CA LEU A 287 -9.71 8.48 6.54
C LEU A 287 -10.27 8.58 5.11
N TRP A 288 -9.58 7.97 4.16
CA TRP A 288 -10.04 7.89 2.78
C TRP A 288 -11.25 6.95 2.64
N ILE A 289 -12.38 7.45 2.16
CA ILE A 289 -13.64 6.69 2.03
C ILE A 289 -14.00 6.34 0.58
N SER A 290 -13.25 6.84 -0.40
CA SER A 290 -13.48 6.55 -1.83
C SER A 290 -12.73 5.27 -2.27
N SER A 291 -12.69 5.03 -3.59
CA SER A 291 -11.96 3.90 -4.18
C SER A 291 -10.48 3.96 -3.81
N ILE A 292 -9.90 2.80 -3.51
CA ILE A 292 -8.46 2.62 -3.26
C ILE A 292 -7.74 2.01 -4.47
N PHE A 293 -8.45 1.84 -5.58
CA PHE A 293 -7.98 1.21 -6.81
C PHE A 293 -8.41 2.01 -8.04
N ASP A 294 -7.50 2.16 -9.00
CA ASP A 294 -7.83 2.48 -10.38
C ASP A 294 -7.84 1.17 -11.17
N LYS A 295 -9.03 0.73 -11.58
CA LYS A 295 -9.22 -0.59 -12.20
C LYS A 295 -8.40 -0.77 -13.48
N ALA A 296 -8.38 0.24 -14.35
CA ALA A 296 -7.62 0.19 -15.59
C ALA A 296 -6.10 0.08 -15.31
N PHE A 297 -5.61 0.82 -14.30
CA PHE A 297 -4.23 0.70 -13.84
C PHE A 297 -3.93 -0.69 -13.27
N CYS A 298 -4.84 -1.25 -12.47
CA CYS A 298 -4.69 -2.59 -11.90
C CYS A 298 -4.66 -3.68 -12.98
N GLU A 299 -5.52 -3.58 -14.00
CA GLU A 299 -5.56 -4.49 -15.14
C GLU A 299 -4.26 -4.44 -15.96
N GLU A 300 -3.71 -3.24 -16.20
CA GLU A 300 -2.44 -3.11 -16.90
C GLU A 300 -1.27 -3.67 -16.07
N THR A 301 -1.27 -3.43 -14.76
CA THR A 301 -0.29 -3.99 -13.83
C THR A 301 -0.34 -5.52 -13.83
N LEU A 302 -1.54 -6.11 -13.87
CA LEU A 302 -1.74 -7.55 -13.98
C LEU A 302 -1.14 -8.11 -15.29
N LYS A 303 -1.42 -7.49 -16.44
CA LYS A 303 -0.87 -7.91 -17.74
C LYS A 303 0.66 -7.90 -17.75
N ILE A 304 1.27 -6.89 -17.12
CA ILE A 304 2.72 -6.80 -16.99
C ILE A 304 3.25 -7.90 -16.08
N ALA A 305 2.61 -8.17 -14.94
CA ALA A 305 3.01 -9.25 -14.05
C ALA A 305 2.94 -10.63 -14.75
N GLU A 306 1.90 -10.87 -15.54
CA GLU A 306 1.70 -12.14 -16.26
C GLU A 306 2.66 -12.36 -17.44
N SER A 307 3.12 -11.27 -18.06
CA SER A 307 4.15 -11.32 -19.11
C SER A 307 5.58 -11.30 -18.57
N SER A 308 5.77 -11.01 -17.27
CA SER A 308 7.08 -10.96 -16.65
C SER A 308 7.71 -12.35 -16.43
N ASN A 309 9.05 -12.38 -16.35
CA ASN A 309 9.87 -13.53 -15.98
C ASN A 309 10.47 -13.33 -14.57
N MET A 310 9.60 -13.12 -13.58
CA MET A 310 10.00 -12.86 -12.18
C MET A 310 9.68 -14.07 -11.30
N SER A 311 10.45 -14.28 -10.23
CA SER A 311 10.24 -15.39 -9.30
C SER A 311 8.87 -15.30 -8.62
N SER A 312 8.42 -14.10 -8.27
CA SER A 312 7.12 -13.88 -7.63
C SER A 312 5.94 -13.86 -8.61
N LYS A 313 6.12 -14.15 -9.91
CA LYS A 313 5.07 -14.08 -10.95
C LYS A 313 3.74 -14.72 -10.54
N LYS A 314 3.77 -15.96 -10.04
CA LYS A 314 2.55 -16.70 -9.66
C LYS A 314 1.80 -16.02 -8.52
N GLU A 315 2.52 -15.61 -7.47
CA GLU A 315 1.94 -14.95 -6.30
C GLU A 315 1.42 -13.54 -6.65
N LEU A 316 2.19 -12.77 -7.42
CA LEU A 316 1.79 -11.44 -7.91
C LEU A 316 0.52 -11.52 -8.76
N SER A 317 0.49 -12.43 -9.73
CA SER A 317 -0.67 -12.59 -10.63
C SER A 317 -1.91 -13.00 -9.83
N LYS A 318 -1.76 -13.85 -8.81
CA LYS A 318 -2.86 -14.23 -7.91
C LYS A 318 -3.41 -13.03 -7.15
N ILE A 319 -2.55 -12.23 -6.52
CA ILE A 319 -2.97 -11.04 -5.76
C ILE A 319 -3.56 -9.97 -6.68
N LEU A 320 -2.94 -9.71 -7.83
CA LEU A 320 -3.42 -8.72 -8.80
C LEU A 320 -4.77 -9.12 -9.41
N ARG A 321 -5.04 -10.42 -9.64
CA ARG A 321 -6.37 -10.90 -10.05
C ARG A 321 -7.44 -10.63 -8.99
N LEU A 322 -7.11 -10.80 -7.71
CA LEU A 322 -8.02 -10.44 -6.61
C LEU A 322 -8.28 -8.93 -6.58
N ILE A 323 -7.21 -8.12 -6.70
CA ILE A 323 -7.31 -6.66 -6.74
C ILE A 323 -8.19 -6.19 -7.91
N VAL A 324 -7.96 -6.70 -9.13
CA VAL A 324 -8.79 -6.36 -10.30
C VAL A 324 -10.25 -6.77 -10.09
N SER A 325 -10.49 -7.95 -9.50
CA SER A 325 -11.86 -8.41 -9.22
C SER A 325 -12.60 -7.56 -8.18
N GLU A 326 -11.88 -6.94 -7.24
CA GLU A 326 -12.48 -6.17 -6.14
C GLU A 326 -12.45 -4.65 -6.36
N ALA A 327 -11.85 -4.19 -7.46
CA ALA A 327 -11.53 -2.78 -7.70
C ALA A 327 -12.76 -1.85 -7.63
N ASP A 328 -13.92 -2.33 -8.09
CA ASP A 328 -15.19 -1.59 -8.09
C ASP A 328 -16.01 -1.80 -6.81
N GLY A 329 -15.46 -2.52 -5.83
CA GLY A 329 -16.18 -2.89 -4.63
C GLY A 329 -16.33 -1.75 -3.62
N PRO A 330 -17.36 -1.83 -2.75
CA PRO A 330 -17.59 -0.83 -1.73
C PRO A 330 -16.46 -0.83 -0.68
N PRO A 331 -16.32 0.26 0.10
CA PRO A 331 -15.43 0.30 1.25
C PRO A 331 -15.70 -0.82 2.25
N THR A 332 -14.61 -1.33 2.81
CA THR A 332 -14.56 -2.46 3.74
C THR A 332 -14.97 -3.79 3.12
N PHE A 333 -14.82 -4.87 3.88
CA PHE A 333 -15.23 -6.21 3.50
C PHE A 333 -15.71 -6.97 4.72
N TYR A 334 -16.59 -7.95 4.51
CA TYR A 334 -17.00 -8.89 5.55
C TYR A 334 -16.12 -10.13 5.49
N THR A 335 -15.97 -10.82 6.62
CA THR A 335 -15.41 -12.18 6.63
C THR A 335 -16.47 -13.19 7.03
N ILE A 336 -16.43 -14.34 6.38
CA ILE A 336 -17.45 -15.38 6.58
C ILE A 336 -17.43 -15.95 8.00
N ASP A 337 -16.25 -16.00 8.63
CA ASP A 337 -16.06 -16.45 10.00
C ASP A 337 -16.64 -15.46 11.00
N ALA A 338 -16.42 -14.14 10.82
CA ALA A 338 -17.00 -13.12 11.69
C ALA A 338 -18.53 -13.15 11.63
N ILE A 339 -19.11 -13.24 10.43
CA ILE A 339 -20.56 -13.33 10.26
C ILE A 339 -21.10 -14.63 10.87
N SER A 340 -20.49 -15.78 10.54
CA SER A 340 -20.96 -17.08 10.99
C SER A 340 -20.88 -17.23 12.51
N HIS A 341 -19.80 -16.74 13.13
CA HIS A 341 -19.67 -16.70 14.58
C HIS A 341 -20.73 -15.78 15.21
N LYS A 342 -20.93 -14.58 14.66
CA LYS A 342 -21.87 -13.59 15.19
C LYS A 342 -23.32 -14.07 15.15
N TYR A 343 -23.71 -14.70 14.05
CA TYR A 343 -25.10 -15.08 13.77
C TYR A 343 -25.38 -16.58 13.93
N LYS A 344 -24.40 -17.35 14.41
CA LYS A 344 -24.47 -18.81 14.60
C LYS A 344 -24.90 -19.54 13.31
N LEU A 345 -24.34 -19.15 12.17
CA LEU A 345 -24.62 -19.73 10.86
C LEU A 345 -23.55 -20.74 10.44
N LYS A 346 -23.93 -21.75 9.65
CA LYS A 346 -22.98 -22.67 9.00
C LYS A 346 -22.15 -21.88 7.97
N GLN A 347 -20.84 -22.12 7.92
CA GLN A 347 -19.94 -21.44 6.98
C GLN A 347 -20.05 -22.06 5.58
N PRO A 348 -20.62 -21.38 4.56
CA PRO A 348 -20.52 -21.86 3.18
C PRO A 348 -19.10 -21.73 2.62
N LYS A 349 -18.83 -22.36 1.48
CA LYS A 349 -17.62 -22.04 0.71
C LYS A 349 -17.74 -20.60 0.18
N ILE A 350 -16.71 -19.78 0.37
CA ILE A 350 -16.73 -18.35 0.00
C ILE A 350 -17.11 -18.11 -1.47
N GLN A 351 -16.64 -18.97 -2.38
CA GLN A 351 -16.95 -18.88 -3.80
C GLN A 351 -18.46 -19.05 -4.07
N ARG A 352 -19.09 -20.04 -3.42
CA ARG A 352 -20.55 -20.27 -3.53
C ARG A 352 -21.35 -19.12 -2.95
N LEU A 353 -20.87 -18.54 -1.84
CA LEU A 353 -21.51 -17.36 -1.25
C LEU A 353 -21.47 -16.18 -2.23
N ILE A 354 -20.30 -15.88 -2.81
CA ILE A 354 -20.15 -14.79 -3.77
C ILE A 354 -21.06 -14.99 -4.99
N GLU A 355 -21.13 -16.20 -5.53
CA GLU A 355 -22.03 -16.56 -6.65
C GLU A 355 -23.50 -16.36 -6.27
N THR A 356 -23.89 -16.78 -5.06
CA THR A 356 -25.25 -16.60 -4.54
C THR A 356 -25.59 -15.12 -4.36
N LEU A 357 -24.69 -14.31 -3.81
CA LEU A 357 -24.92 -12.87 -3.66
C LEU A 357 -25.09 -12.17 -5.02
N ARG A 358 -24.28 -12.56 -6.01
CA ARG A 358 -24.39 -12.06 -7.40
C ARG A 358 -25.70 -12.48 -8.06
N SER A 359 -26.18 -13.71 -7.85
CA SER A 359 -27.45 -14.17 -8.41
C SER A 359 -28.66 -13.42 -7.83
N HIS A 360 -28.51 -12.80 -6.67
CA HIS A 360 -29.50 -11.92 -6.04
C HIS A 360 -29.36 -10.45 -6.46
N GLY A 361 -28.51 -10.14 -7.45
CA GLY A 361 -28.33 -8.78 -7.99
C GLY A 361 -27.36 -7.89 -7.23
N PHE A 362 -26.67 -8.41 -6.21
CA PHE A 362 -25.68 -7.63 -5.47
C PHE A 362 -24.30 -7.68 -6.11
N TYR A 363 -23.52 -6.62 -5.88
CA TYR A 363 -22.08 -6.69 -6.07
C TYR A 363 -21.48 -7.58 -4.97
N ALA A 364 -20.71 -8.59 -5.38
CA ALA A 364 -19.86 -9.35 -4.47
C ALA A 364 -18.54 -9.72 -5.15
N SER A 365 -17.44 -9.67 -4.40
CA SER A 365 -16.12 -10.09 -4.88
C SER A 365 -15.31 -10.69 -3.72
N PRO A 366 -14.34 -11.58 -3.99
CA PRO A 366 -13.32 -11.86 -3.00
C PRO A 366 -12.49 -10.58 -2.73
N THR A 367 -11.68 -10.57 -1.67
CA THR A 367 -10.73 -9.48 -1.41
C THR A 367 -9.32 -10.02 -1.19
N HIS A 368 -8.31 -9.27 -1.63
CA HIS A 368 -6.91 -9.61 -1.35
C HIS A 368 -6.54 -9.44 0.13
N PHE A 369 -7.29 -8.65 0.90
CA PHE A 369 -6.99 -8.38 2.30
C PHE A 369 -7.17 -9.61 3.21
N ASN A 370 -8.09 -10.51 2.88
CA ASN A 370 -8.38 -11.70 3.67
C ASN A 370 -8.96 -12.81 2.79
N PHE A 371 -8.40 -14.02 2.87
CA PHE A 371 -8.84 -15.18 2.08
C PHE A 371 -10.26 -15.67 2.42
N LYS A 372 -10.78 -15.33 3.59
CA LYS A 372 -12.18 -15.53 4.03
C LYS A 372 -13.05 -14.28 3.85
N GLY A 373 -12.47 -13.22 3.29
CA GLY A 373 -13.10 -11.93 3.11
C GLY A 373 -13.78 -11.79 1.75
N PHE A 374 -14.87 -11.04 1.72
CA PHE A 374 -15.56 -10.65 0.50
C PHE A 374 -16.14 -9.24 0.63
N ARG A 375 -16.09 -8.47 -0.46
CA ARG A 375 -16.79 -7.19 -0.58
C ARG A 375 -18.25 -7.45 -0.93
N PHE A 376 -19.14 -6.62 -0.41
CA PHE A 376 -20.59 -6.74 -0.61
C PHE A 376 -21.23 -5.35 -0.46
N ASN A 377 -22.10 -4.97 -1.40
CA ASN A 377 -22.71 -3.63 -1.42
C ASN A 377 -24.12 -3.55 -0.81
N GLY A 378 -24.72 -4.68 -0.46
CA GLY A 378 -25.98 -4.70 0.29
C GLY A 378 -25.77 -4.51 1.79
N ASP A 379 -26.87 -4.55 2.51
CA ASP A 379 -26.87 -4.39 3.95
C ASP A 379 -26.62 -5.71 4.70
N ILE A 380 -26.20 -5.63 5.97
CA ILE A 380 -25.91 -6.82 6.77
C ILE A 380 -27.13 -7.72 7.00
N ALA A 381 -28.36 -7.17 6.99
CA ALA A 381 -29.57 -7.93 7.17
C ALA A 381 -29.91 -8.78 5.92
N GLU A 382 -29.73 -8.22 4.73
CA GLU A 382 -29.84 -8.93 3.44
C GLU A 382 -28.82 -10.07 3.39
N LEU A 383 -27.57 -9.79 3.78
CA LEU A 383 -26.51 -10.79 3.82
C LEU A 383 -26.87 -11.98 4.75
N ILE A 384 -27.39 -11.70 5.94
CA ILE A 384 -27.83 -12.74 6.89
C ILE A 384 -29.00 -13.52 6.33
N LYS A 385 -30.00 -12.86 5.73
CA LYS A 385 -31.16 -13.54 5.12
C LYS A 385 -30.72 -14.52 4.04
N ILE A 386 -29.84 -14.10 3.14
CA ILE A 386 -29.32 -14.95 2.06
C ILE A 386 -28.51 -16.12 2.62
N LEU A 387 -27.66 -15.87 3.63
CA LEU A 387 -26.89 -16.93 4.29
C LEU A 387 -27.78 -17.95 5.01
N ALA A 388 -28.81 -17.49 5.72
CA ALA A 388 -29.75 -18.36 6.42
C ALA A 388 -30.58 -19.20 5.44
N TRP A 389 -30.99 -18.62 4.30
CA TRP A 389 -31.65 -19.36 3.22
C TRP A 389 -30.73 -20.43 2.63
N HIS A 390 -29.49 -20.09 2.30
CA HIS A 390 -28.51 -21.03 1.77
C HIS A 390 -28.18 -22.16 2.77
N ALA A 391 -28.18 -21.88 4.07
CA ALA A 391 -27.96 -22.87 5.13
C ALA A 391 -29.15 -23.81 5.37
N ARG A 392 -30.35 -23.49 4.87
CA ARG A 392 -31.52 -24.39 4.91
C ARG A 392 -31.58 -25.34 3.71
N LEU A 393 -30.89 -25.01 2.62
CA LEU A 393 -30.83 -25.80 1.39
C LEU A 393 -29.68 -26.83 1.36
N ASN A 394 -28.73 -26.76 2.32
CA ASN A 394 -27.55 -27.64 2.44
C ASN A 394 -27.29 -28.02 3.90
#